data_AF-A0A915DGC9-F1
#
_entry.id   AF-A0A915DGC9-F1
#
_cell.length_a   1.000
_cell.length_b   1.000
_cell.length_c   1.000
_cell.angle_alpha   90.00
_cell.angle_beta   90.00
_cell.angle_gamma   90.00
#
_symmetry.space_group_name_H-M   'P 1'
#
loop_
_entity.id
_entity.type
_entity.pdbx_description
1 polymer ?
#
loop_
_entity_poly.entity_id
_entity_poly.type
_entity_poly.pdbx_seq_one_letter_code
_entity_poly.pdbx_strand_id
1 'polypeptide(L)' 'MPAYHSKFNESVDVQVGNMAVLPIRTGFKGPAPRKDDQSEDIIDEALLYFKPNIFFRQFEIKGLLIEL' A
#
# COMPACT_ATOMS: atom_id res chain seq x y z
N MET A 1 15.82 -3.91 -14.13
CA MET A 1 14.62 -3.11 -13.76
C MET A 1 14.54 -3.12 -12.24
N PRO A 2 14.34 -1.98 -11.57
CA PRO A 2 14.17 -1.92 -10.12
C PRO A 2 12.80 -2.48 -9.70
N ALA A 3 12.66 -2.85 -8.41
CA ALA A 3 11.40 -3.28 -7.84
C ALA A 3 10.37 -2.12 -7.81
N TYR A 4 9.08 -2.45 -7.83
CA TYR A 4 8.01 -1.45 -7.81
C TYR A 4 7.69 -1.03 -6.37
N HIS A 5 7.76 0.27 -6.09
CA HIS A 5 7.40 0.89 -4.81
C HIS A 5 5.98 1.47 -4.86
N SER A 6 5.31 1.55 -3.70
CA SER A 6 3.97 2.14 -3.61
C SER A 6 4.01 3.64 -3.93
N LYS A 7 3.06 4.09 -4.74
CA LYS A 7 2.87 5.50 -5.11
C LYS A 7 2.13 6.31 -4.05
N PHE A 8 1.53 5.66 -3.06
CA PHE A 8 0.69 6.31 -2.04
C PHE A 8 1.47 6.79 -0.81
N ASN A 9 2.80 6.88 -0.87
CA ASN A 9 3.64 7.36 0.23
C ASN A 9 3.32 8.80 0.68
N GLU A 10 2.73 9.62 -0.19
CA GLU A 10 2.37 11.02 0.13
C GLU A 10 0.99 11.16 0.79
N SER A 11 0.14 10.14 0.72
CA SER A 11 -1.24 10.16 1.26
C SER A 11 -1.36 9.49 2.65
N VAL A 12 -0.27 9.48 3.40
CA VAL A 12 -0.21 8.84 4.73
C VAL A 12 -0.62 9.86 5.81
N ASP A 13 -1.90 9.86 6.16
CA ASP A 13 -2.43 10.68 7.27
C ASP A 13 -2.27 10.01 8.63
N VAL A 14 -2.35 8.68 8.66
CA VAL A 14 -2.32 7.88 9.90
C VAL A 14 -1.25 6.81 9.77
N GLN A 15 -0.42 6.69 10.80
CA GLN A 15 0.63 5.68 10.90
C GLN A 15 0.46 4.91 12.21
N VAL A 16 0.63 3.59 12.13
CA VAL A 16 0.64 2.70 13.30
C VAL A 16 1.99 1.99 13.33
N GLY A 17 2.86 2.38 14.26
CA GLY A 17 4.23 1.86 14.32
C GLY A 17 5.02 2.23 13.07
N ASN A 18 5.58 1.24 12.37
CA ASN A 18 6.29 1.43 11.09
C ASN A 18 5.41 1.19 9.85
N MET A 19 4.08 1.11 10.03
CA MET A 19 3.14 0.88 8.94
C MET A 19 2.26 2.11 8.71
N ALA A 20 2.06 2.47 7.45
CA ALA A 20 1.09 3.48 7.05
C ALA A 20 -0.33 2.89 6.99
N VAL A 21 -1.30 3.57 7.59
CA VAL A 21 -2.72 3.22 7.50
C VAL A 21 -3.36 4.07 6.43
N LEU A 22 -3.62 3.45 5.27
CA LEU A 22 -4.22 4.14 4.14
C LEU A 22 -5.72 3.89 4.03
N PRO A 23 -6.45 4.82 3.41
CA PRO A 23 -7.85 4.62 3.10
C PRO A 23 -8.06 3.40 2.18
N ILE A 24 -9.01 2.54 2.53
CA ILE A 24 -9.40 1.37 1.73
C ILE A 24 -10.90 1.35 1.48
N ARG A 25 -11.30 0.90 0.30
CA ARG A 25 -12.69 0.66 -0.09
C ARG A 25 -13.13 -0.69 0.45
N THR A 26 -13.52 -0.71 1.73
CA THR A 26 -14.12 -1.90 2.32
C THR A 26 -15.47 -1.58 2.97
N GLY A 27 -16.38 -2.54 2.92
CA GLY A 27 -17.62 -2.51 3.71
C GLY A 27 -17.45 -3.05 5.13
N PHE A 28 -16.23 -3.49 5.48
CA PHE A 28 -15.92 -4.09 6.76
C PHE A 28 -15.53 -3.01 7.77
N LYS A 29 -15.83 -3.25 9.05
CA LYS A 29 -15.39 -2.39 10.13
C LYS A 29 -13.89 -2.58 10.34
N GLY A 30 -13.13 -1.50 10.26
CA GLY A 30 -11.69 -1.51 10.47
C GLY A 30 -11.15 -0.14 10.89
N PRO A 31 -9.89 -0.08 11.37
CA PRO A 31 -9.24 1.16 11.78
C PRO A 31 -8.81 2.04 10.59
N ALA A 32 -8.88 1.50 9.36
CA ALA A 32 -8.51 2.23 8.16
C ALA A 32 -9.60 3.24 7.75
N PRO A 33 -9.22 4.44 7.30
CA PRO A 33 -10.18 5.41 6.76
C PRO A 33 -10.95 4.79 5.60
N ARG A 34 -12.23 5.14 5.47
CA ARG A 34 -13.04 4.67 4.34
C ARG A 34 -12.81 5.60 3.15
N LYS A 35 -12.40 5.02 2.02
CA LYS A 35 -12.34 5.74 0.75
C LYS A 35 -13.66 5.50 0.01
N ASP A 36 -14.41 6.58 -0.26
CA ASP A 36 -15.68 6.52 -1.00
C ASP A 36 -15.51 6.69 -2.51
N ASP A 37 -14.35 7.18 -2.96
CA ASP A 37 -14.02 7.28 -4.38
C ASP A 37 -13.72 5.90 -4.97
N GLN A 38 -14.24 5.61 -6.17
CA GLN A 38 -13.88 4.42 -6.98
C GLN A 38 -12.44 4.46 -7.53
N SER A 39 -11.58 5.30 -6.96
CA SER A 39 -10.18 5.40 -7.32
C SER A 39 -9.39 4.17 -6.81
N GLU A 40 -8.24 3.90 -7.42
CA GLU A 40 -7.38 2.77 -7.03
C GLU A 40 -7.01 2.84 -5.54
N ASP A 41 -7.06 1.68 -4.87
CA ASP A 41 -6.64 1.52 -3.49
C ASP A 41 -5.29 0.82 -3.37
N ILE A 42 -4.71 0.89 -2.16
CA ILE A 42 -3.45 0.21 -1.85
C ILE A 42 -3.53 -1.31 -2.07
N ILE A 43 -4.71 -1.92 -1.91
CA ILE A 43 -4.91 -3.36 -2.15
C ILE A 43 -4.80 -3.69 -3.64
N ASP A 44 -5.37 -2.84 -4.50
CA ASP A 44 -5.30 -3.03 -5.96
C ASP A 44 -3.87 -2.85 -6.45
N GLU A 45 -3.16 -1.84 -5.93
CA GLU A 45 -1.73 -1.63 -6.20
C GLU A 45 -0.89 -2.83 -5.72
N ALA A 46 -1.13 -3.33 -4.51
CA ALA A 46 -0.43 -4.49 -3.97
C ALA A 46 -0.64 -5.72 -4.85
N LEU A 47 -1.86 -6.00 -5.31
CA LEU A 47 -2.16 -7.10 -6.22
C LEU A 47 -1.50 -6.93 -7.59
N LEU A 48 -1.48 -5.69 -8.11
CA LEU A 48 -0.84 -5.36 -9.38
C LEU A 48 0.68 -5.56 -9.31
N TYR A 49 1.31 -5.11 -8.23
CA TYR A 49 2.75 -5.17 -8.03
C TYR A 49 3.23 -6.50 -7.46
N PHE A 50 2.36 -7.32 -6.90
CA PHE A 50 2.72 -8.66 -6.43
C PHE A 50 3.32 -9.52 -7.55
N LYS A 51 2.65 -9.62 -8.70
CA LYS A 51 3.11 -10.46 -9.84
C LYS A 51 4.51 -10.12 -10.36
N PRO A 52 4.88 -8.84 -10.58
CA PRO A 52 6.25 -8.50 -10.95
C PRO A 52 7.22 -8.55 -9.76
N ASN A 53 6.78 -8.20 -8.54
CA ASN A 53 7.67 -8.08 -7.39
C ASN A 53 8.15 -9.44 -6.84
N ILE A 54 7.41 -10.54 -7.03
CA ILE A 54 7.83 -11.88 -6.58
C ILE A 54 9.13 -12.38 -7.25
N PHE A 55 9.53 -11.82 -8.40
CA PHE A 55 10.76 -12.21 -9.09
C PHE A 55 12.02 -11.58 -8.49
N PHE A 56 11.87 -10.55 -7.64
CA PHE A 56 13.00 -9.84 -7.06
C PHE A 56 13.40 -10.49 -5.72
N ARG A 57 14.67 -10.93 -5.62
CA ARG A 57 15.24 -11.47 -4.37
C ARG A 57 15.62 -10.40 -3.35
N GLN A 58 15.74 -9.14 -3.79
CA GLN A 58 16.13 -8.01 -2.96
C GLN A 58 15.13 -6.88 -3.21
N PHE A 59 14.55 -6.37 -2.13
CA PHE A 59 13.62 -5.25 -2.14
C PHE A 59 14.17 -4.17 -1.21
N GLU A 60 14.36 -2.96 -1.72
CA GLU A 60 14.79 -1.83 -0.93
C GLU A 60 13.55 -1.18 -0.29
N ILE A 61 13.48 -1.18 1.04
CA ILE A 61 12.36 -0.59 1.78
C ILE A 61 12.46 0.93 1.66
N LYS A 62 11.53 1.53 0.90
CA LYS A 62 11.40 3.00 0.77
C LYS A 62 10.07 3.44 1.37
N GLY A 63 10.15 4.02 2.56
CA GLY A 63 8.98 4.52 3.29
C GLY A 63 8.31 3.47 4.18
N LEU A 64 7.15 3.84 4.72
CA LEU A 64 6.39 3.08 5.73
C LEU A 64 5.36 2.11 5.12
N LEU A 65 5.23 2.08 3.80
CA LEU A 65 4.15 1.39 3.09
C LEU A 65 4.46 -0.05 2.68
N ILE A 66 5.74 -0.45 2.69
CA ILE A 66 6.22 -1.71 2.09
C ILE A 66 6.36 -2.86 3.08
N GLU A 67 6.12 -2.64 4.38
CA GLU A 67 6.15 -3.71 5.39
C GLU A 67 4.94 -4.68 5.31
N LEU A 68 4.16 -4.67 4.22
CA LEU A 68 3.06 -5.61 3.97
C LEU A 68 3.50 -6.81 3.12
#